data_AF-A0A921K657-F1
#
_entry.id   AF-A0A921K657-F1
#
_cell.length_a   1.000
_cell.length_b   1.000
_cell.length_c   1.000
_cell.angle_alpha   90.00
_cell.angle_beta   90.00
_cell.angle_gamma   90.00
#
_symmetry.space_group_name_H-M   'P 1'
#
loop_
_entity.id
_entity.type
_entity.pdbx_description
1 polymer ?
#
loop_
_entity_poly.entity_id
_entity_poly.type
_entity_poly.pdbx_seq_one_letter_code
_entity_poly.pdbx_strand_id
1 'polypeptide(L)'
;MNRIREIRENKKLSLKKTTELLKSNDLLTLTPDALAKYERGDRQPNEPTWQALANFFNVSVDYLKGAYSKEEIIKIVHDEYVKQRQSQNNKVYFLEVPTMKYYVIDNYLISVGAIPFDIKKEGFLVSDEQINNFNFWNQSLEYIFDDLTIKWLLEKPSLNASKEDVLKAVESAMNNIINKSSIEVLNPWLESTNDLNDHRYYSKRLEFLNSHLFYDEEVMDDGHTELIPYIDFSKTNHHN
;
A
#
# COMPACT_ATOMS: atom_id res chain seq x y z
N MET A 1 20.28 -2.92 8.64
CA MET A 1 21.05 -1.64 8.70
C MET A 1 20.18 -0.62 9.41
N ASN A 2 20.73 0.27 10.25
CA ASN A 2 19.91 1.31 10.91
C ASN A 2 19.76 2.57 10.04
N ARG A 3 18.83 3.47 10.39
CA ARG A 3 18.49 4.68 9.62
C ARG A 3 19.01 5.99 10.22
N ILE A 4 19.89 5.92 11.22
CA ILE A 4 20.39 7.12 11.92
C ILE A 4 21.01 8.11 10.92
N ARG A 5 21.88 7.58 10.04
CA ARG A 5 22.58 8.39 9.03
C ARG A 5 21.64 9.01 8.02
N GLU A 6 20.76 8.18 7.45
CA GLU A 6 19.76 8.58 6.45
C GLU A 6 18.91 9.73 6.97
N ILE A 7 18.32 9.57 8.16
CA ILE A 7 17.44 10.57 8.77
C ILE A 7 18.22 11.86 9.10
N ARG A 8 19.45 11.73 9.62
CA ARG A 8 20.31 12.90 9.89
C ARG A 8 20.59 13.70 8.62
N GLU A 9 20.95 13.02 7.53
CA GLU A 9 21.26 13.64 6.24
C GLU A 9 20.02 14.28 5.61
N ASN A 10 18.85 13.62 5.70
CA ASN A 10 17.57 14.19 5.26
C ASN A 10 17.21 15.49 6.02
N LYS A 11 17.57 15.58 7.31
CA LYS A 11 17.45 16.81 8.10
C LYS A 11 18.59 17.81 7.88
N LYS A 12 19.52 17.54 6.96
CA LYS A 12 20.68 18.38 6.64
C LYS A 12 21.57 18.69 7.84
N LEU A 13 21.68 17.75 8.78
CA LEU A 13 22.49 17.91 10.00
C LEU A 13 23.86 17.27 9.84
N SER A 14 24.92 17.94 10.30
CA SER A 14 26.24 17.33 10.46
C SER A 14 26.31 16.49 11.75
N LEU A 15 27.25 15.56 11.84
CA LEU A 15 27.49 14.78 13.08
C LEU A 15 27.69 15.71 14.29
N LYS A 16 28.55 16.72 14.14
CA LYS A 16 28.83 17.71 15.18
C LYS A 16 27.56 18.44 15.62
N LYS A 17 26.80 19.00 14.66
CA LYS A 17 25.58 19.74 14.96
C LYS A 17 24.53 18.85 15.63
N THR A 18 24.41 17.60 15.20
CA THR A 18 23.49 16.62 15.79
C THR A 18 23.83 16.37 17.26
N THR A 19 25.10 16.11 17.58
CA THR A 19 25.54 15.89 18.97
C THR A 19 25.39 17.13 19.85
N GLU A 20 25.62 18.33 19.30
CA GLU A 20 25.39 19.59 20.02
C GLU A 20 23.92 19.80 20.34
N LEU A 21 23.02 19.53 19.38
CA LEU A 21 21.57 19.65 19.59
C LEU A 21 21.04 18.58 20.56
N LEU A 22 21.50 17.34 20.46
CA LEU A 22 21.13 16.28 21.40
C LEU A 22 21.52 16.64 22.85
N LYS A 23 22.69 17.26 23.01
CA LYS A 23 23.16 17.75 24.31
C LYS A 23 22.36 18.97 24.78
N SER A 24 22.10 19.95 23.91
CA SER A 24 21.39 21.18 24.28
C SER A 24 19.91 20.97 24.62
N ASN A 25 19.31 19.87 24.13
CA ASN A 25 17.93 19.47 24.47
C ASN A 25 17.88 18.47 25.63
N ASP A 26 18.98 18.25 26.35
CA ASP A 26 19.10 17.31 27.48
C ASP A 26 18.66 15.86 27.15
N LEU A 27 18.71 15.47 25.87
CA LEU A 27 18.30 14.14 25.42
C LEU A 27 19.42 13.12 25.55
N LEU A 28 20.63 13.49 25.11
CA LEU A 28 21.76 12.56 25.01
C LEU A 28 23.08 13.31 24.85
N THR A 29 24.09 12.92 25.63
CA THR A 29 25.46 13.43 25.47
C THR A 29 26.34 12.36 24.84
N LEU A 30 26.87 12.64 23.64
CA LEU A 30 27.84 11.78 22.97
C LEU A 30 28.79 12.59 22.06
N THR A 31 29.88 11.96 21.64
CA THR A 31 30.83 12.56 20.69
C THR A 31 30.39 12.33 19.23
N PRO A 32 30.81 13.18 18.27
CA PRO A 32 30.56 12.94 16.85
C PRO A 32 31.09 11.59 16.35
N ASP A 33 32.23 11.12 16.89
CA ASP A 33 32.79 9.80 16.58
C ASP A 33 31.90 8.66 17.09
N ALA A 34 31.33 8.78 18.29
CA ALA A 34 30.38 7.79 18.81
C ALA A 34 29.12 7.70 17.92
N LEU A 35 28.60 8.85 17.47
CA LEU A 35 27.46 8.89 16.55
C LEU A 35 27.81 8.23 15.22
N ALA A 36 28.99 8.53 14.67
CA ALA A 36 29.46 7.94 13.42
C ALA A 36 29.63 6.42 13.51
N LYS A 37 30.08 5.90 14.66
CA LYS A 37 30.15 4.45 14.93
C LYS A 37 28.76 3.80 15.00
N TYR A 38 27.77 4.50 15.57
CA TYR A 38 26.38 4.02 15.53
C TYR A 38 25.84 3.99 14.09
N GLU A 39 26.08 5.04 13.31
CA GLU A 39 25.65 5.13 11.91
C GLU A 39 26.22 4.04 11.01
N ARG A 40 27.49 3.65 11.22
CA ARG A 40 28.13 2.55 10.47
C ARG A 40 27.77 1.16 10.99
N GLY A 41 27.18 1.06 12.18
CA GLY A 41 26.91 -0.22 12.84
C GLY A 41 28.11 -0.81 13.57
N ASP A 42 29.27 -0.13 13.59
CA ASP A 42 30.48 -0.53 14.34
C ASP A 42 30.21 -0.66 15.85
N ARG A 43 29.24 0.10 16.34
CA ARG A 43 28.75 0.06 17.71
C ARG A 43 27.22 0.05 17.68
N GLN A 44 26.59 -0.74 18.55
CA GLN A 44 25.15 -0.68 18.74
C GLN A 44 24.79 0.30 19.87
N PRO A 45 23.83 1.22 19.66
CA PRO A 45 23.21 1.97 20.74
C PRO A 45 22.53 1.04 21.76
N ASN A 46 22.52 1.43 23.03
CA ASN A 46 21.65 0.79 24.03
C ASN A 46 20.22 1.35 23.92
N GLU A 47 19.25 0.72 24.58
CA GLU A 47 17.84 1.13 24.48
C GLU A 47 17.58 2.60 24.86
N PRO A 48 18.15 3.16 25.95
CA PRO A 48 18.01 4.60 26.23
C PRO A 48 18.55 5.50 25.11
N THR A 49 19.66 5.10 24.49
CA THR A 49 20.24 5.85 23.36
C THR A 49 19.35 5.77 22.13
N TRP A 50 18.78 4.59 21.84
CA TRP A 50 17.80 4.44 20.76
C TRP A 50 16.60 5.34 20.96
N GLN A 51 16.03 5.35 22.16
CA GLN A 51 14.88 6.19 22.47
C GLN A 51 15.20 7.69 22.36
N ALA A 52 16.35 8.13 22.87
CA ALA A 52 16.75 9.53 22.79
C ALA A 52 16.96 9.99 21.34
N LEU A 53 17.57 9.16 20.49
CA LEU A 53 17.73 9.45 19.07
C LEU A 53 16.37 9.46 18.34
N ALA A 54 15.48 8.51 18.66
CA ALA A 54 14.14 8.45 18.07
C ALA A 54 13.32 9.70 18.42
N ASN A 55 13.35 10.13 19.68
CA ASN A 55 12.70 11.35 20.15
C ASN A 55 13.28 12.59 19.45
N PHE A 56 14.60 12.69 19.33
CA PHE A 56 15.26 13.80 18.63
C PHE A 56 14.86 13.89 17.16
N PHE A 57 14.77 12.75 16.48
CA PHE A 57 14.38 12.71 15.07
C PHE A 57 12.86 12.76 14.87
N ASN A 58 12.08 12.61 15.94
CA ASN A 58 10.62 12.50 15.91
C ASN A 58 10.14 11.35 15.03
N VAL A 59 10.67 10.15 15.28
CA VAL A 59 10.33 8.89 14.58
C VAL A 59 10.18 7.75 15.59
N SER A 60 9.63 6.61 15.18
CA SER A 60 9.61 5.42 16.04
C SER A 60 11.01 4.80 16.20
N VAL A 61 11.22 4.11 17.32
CA VAL A 61 12.48 3.38 17.57
C VAL A 61 12.68 2.28 16.53
N ASP A 62 11.62 1.57 16.14
CA ASP A 62 11.71 0.50 15.15
C ASP A 62 12.10 1.02 13.77
N TYR A 63 11.51 2.13 13.34
CA TYR A 63 11.91 2.79 12.09
C TYR A 63 13.38 3.19 12.14
N LEU A 64 13.82 3.83 13.22
CA LEU A 64 15.22 4.23 13.40
C LEU A 64 16.17 3.02 13.37
N LYS A 65 15.74 1.86 13.89
CA LYS A 65 16.47 0.60 13.86
C LYS A 65 16.48 -0.09 12.49
N GLY A 66 15.61 0.32 11.55
CA GLY A 66 15.59 -0.20 10.18
C GLY A 66 14.25 -0.75 9.69
N ALA A 67 13.18 -0.66 10.49
CA ALA A 67 11.84 -1.05 10.03
C ALA A 67 11.31 -0.06 8.98
N TYR A 68 10.18 -0.39 8.36
CA TYR A 68 9.46 0.52 7.48
C TYR A 68 8.56 1.46 8.28
N SER A 69 8.31 2.65 7.74
CA SER A 69 7.25 3.55 8.20
C SER A 69 5.97 3.35 7.37
N LYS A 70 4.83 3.83 7.88
CA LYS A 70 3.57 3.81 7.13
C LYS A 70 3.71 4.62 5.84
N GLU A 71 4.33 5.79 5.93
CA GLU A 71 4.54 6.72 4.83
C GLU A 71 5.40 6.12 3.72
N GLU A 72 6.44 5.34 4.07
CA GLU A 72 7.24 4.62 3.07
C GLU A 72 6.45 3.54 2.35
N ILE A 73 5.64 2.76 3.08
CA ILE A 73 4.81 1.71 2.49
C ILE A 73 3.79 2.36 1.53
N ILE A 74 3.10 3.42 1.98
CA ILE A 74 2.17 4.21 1.15
C ILE A 74 2.86 4.69 -0.12
N LYS A 75 4.07 5.25 0.00
CA LYS A 75 4.83 5.74 -1.15
C LYS A 75 5.22 4.63 -2.11
N ILE A 76 5.63 3.46 -1.61
CA ILE A 76 5.96 2.30 -2.45
C ILE A 76 4.73 1.87 -3.27
N VAL A 77 3.55 1.83 -2.66
CA VAL A 77 2.29 1.49 -3.34
C VAL A 77 1.93 2.53 -4.39
N HIS A 78 1.98 3.82 -4.03
CA HIS A 78 1.74 4.93 -4.94
C HIS A 78 2.67 4.89 -6.16
N ASP A 79 3.99 4.76 -5.92
CA ASP A 79 5.00 4.77 -6.97
C ASP A 79 4.81 3.58 -7.93
N GLU A 80 4.43 2.40 -7.41
CA GLU A 80 4.13 1.22 -8.23
C GLU A 80 2.86 1.41 -9.09
N TYR A 81 1.82 2.06 -8.55
CA TYR A 81 0.62 2.40 -9.31
C TYR A 81 0.93 3.39 -10.44
N VAL A 82 1.64 4.48 -10.13
CA VAL A 82 2.06 5.50 -11.11
C VAL A 82 2.91 4.88 -12.21
N LYS A 83 3.87 4.02 -11.85
CA LYS A 83 4.74 3.33 -12.81
C LYS A 83 3.92 2.51 -13.83
N GLN A 84 2.94 1.75 -13.35
CA GLN A 84 2.06 0.97 -14.23
C GLN A 84 1.20 1.86 -15.13
N ARG A 85 0.72 3.00 -14.63
CA ARG A 85 -0.06 3.95 -15.42
C ARG A 85 0.75 4.62 -16.51
N GLN A 86 2.00 4.98 -16.22
CA GLN A 86 2.92 5.54 -17.20
C GLN A 86 3.35 4.50 -18.26
N SER A 87 3.49 3.23 -17.87
CA SER A 87 3.84 2.18 -18.82
C SER A 87 2.73 1.98 -19.85
N GLN A 88 1.45 1.95 -19.48
CA GLN A 88 0.38 1.82 -20.48
C GLN A 88 0.37 2.93 -21.56
N ASN A 89 0.85 4.14 -21.23
CA ASN A 89 0.92 5.25 -22.19
C ASN A 89 2.12 5.18 -23.14
N ASN A 90 3.18 4.43 -22.78
CA ASN A 90 4.38 4.25 -23.59
C ASN A 90 4.44 2.79 -24.06
N LYS A 91 4.40 2.50 -25.38
CA LYS A 91 4.52 1.13 -25.94
C LYS A 91 5.43 0.21 -25.10
N VAL A 92 4.83 -0.63 -24.23
CA VAL A 92 5.57 -1.48 -23.29
C VAL A 92 6.00 -2.76 -24.00
N TYR A 93 7.26 -3.15 -23.82
CA TYR A 93 7.77 -4.44 -24.27
C TYR A 93 7.09 -5.57 -23.50
N PHE A 94 6.68 -6.62 -24.21
CA PHE A 94 5.85 -7.78 -23.81
C PHE A 94 6.20 -8.54 -22.50
N LEU A 95 7.26 -8.17 -21.76
CA LEU A 95 7.84 -9.00 -20.69
C LEU A 95 7.99 -8.34 -19.31
N GLU A 96 7.57 -7.08 -19.10
CA GLU A 96 7.55 -6.52 -17.73
C GLU A 96 6.30 -6.99 -16.98
N VAL A 97 6.47 -7.99 -16.10
CA VAL A 97 5.43 -8.40 -15.14
C VAL A 97 5.59 -7.57 -13.87
N PRO A 98 4.72 -6.59 -13.57
CA PRO A 98 4.79 -5.84 -12.33
C PRO A 98 4.59 -6.77 -11.13
N THR A 99 5.25 -6.46 -10.03
CA THR A 99 5.20 -7.25 -8.79
C THR A 99 3.78 -7.33 -8.24
N MET A 100 3.07 -6.20 -8.22
CA MET A 100 1.67 -6.12 -7.84
C MET A 100 0.90 -5.44 -8.97
N LYS A 101 -0.24 -6.00 -9.37
CA LYS A 101 -1.02 -5.50 -10.51
C LYS A 101 -1.92 -4.34 -10.09
N TYR A 102 -2.03 -3.30 -10.93
CA TYR A 102 -2.84 -2.11 -10.62
C TYR A 102 -4.30 -2.42 -10.28
N TYR A 103 -4.88 -3.45 -10.90
CA TYR A 103 -6.27 -3.84 -10.63
C TYR A 103 -6.49 -4.32 -9.20
N VAL A 104 -5.45 -4.82 -8.51
CA VAL A 104 -5.54 -5.18 -7.08
C VAL A 104 -5.73 -3.92 -6.25
N ILE A 105 -4.97 -2.86 -6.56
CA ILE A 105 -5.11 -1.56 -5.91
C ILE A 105 -6.50 -0.97 -6.20
N ASP A 106 -6.95 -0.96 -7.45
CA ASP A 106 -8.27 -0.44 -7.82
C ASP A 106 -9.40 -1.19 -7.09
N ASN A 107 -9.35 -2.53 -7.07
CA ASN A 107 -10.32 -3.37 -6.36
C ASN A 107 -10.30 -3.12 -4.85
N TYR A 108 -9.12 -2.95 -4.28
CA TYR A 108 -8.96 -2.59 -2.86
C TYR A 108 -9.59 -1.24 -2.55
N LEU A 109 -9.32 -0.21 -3.35
CA LEU A 109 -9.86 1.15 -3.15
C LEU A 109 -11.39 1.15 -3.22
N ILE A 110 -11.99 0.36 -4.11
CA ILE A 110 -13.43 0.13 -4.10
C ILE A 110 -13.86 -0.58 -2.81
N SER A 111 -13.15 -1.62 -2.41
CA SER A 111 -13.48 -2.44 -1.22
C SER A 111 -13.57 -1.61 0.06
N VAL A 112 -12.73 -0.58 0.20
CA VAL A 112 -12.71 0.34 1.35
C VAL A 112 -13.57 1.60 1.13
N GLY A 113 -14.28 1.70 0.01
CA GLY A 113 -15.15 2.84 -0.32
C GLY A 113 -14.41 4.12 -0.71
N ALA A 114 -13.10 4.06 -0.95
CA ALA A 114 -12.32 5.21 -1.43
C ALA A 114 -12.63 5.58 -2.88
N ILE A 115 -13.11 4.59 -3.66
CA ILE A 115 -13.59 4.76 -5.03
C ILE A 115 -15.02 4.20 -5.11
N PRO A 116 -15.97 4.89 -5.77
CA PRO A 116 -17.33 4.38 -5.92
C PRO A 116 -17.36 3.05 -6.71
N PHE A 117 -18.24 2.13 -6.30
CA PHE A 117 -18.31 0.79 -6.90
C PHE A 117 -18.99 0.78 -8.28
N ASP A 118 -19.71 1.84 -8.64
CA ASP A 118 -20.55 1.98 -9.83
C ASP A 118 -19.88 2.80 -10.96
N ILE A 119 -18.57 3.03 -10.88
CA ILE A 119 -17.83 3.72 -11.96
C ILE A 119 -17.51 2.78 -13.12
N LYS A 120 -17.52 3.29 -14.35
CA LYS A 120 -17.14 2.51 -15.54
C LYS A 120 -15.69 2.07 -15.48
N LYS A 121 -15.41 0.80 -15.80
CA LYS A 121 -14.05 0.24 -15.82
C LYS A 121 -13.39 0.47 -17.18
N GLU A 122 -12.94 1.69 -17.43
CA GLU A 122 -12.30 2.09 -18.69
C GLU A 122 -10.75 2.05 -18.62
N GLY A 123 -10.18 1.61 -17.50
CA GLY A 123 -8.74 1.55 -17.25
C GLY A 123 -8.41 1.68 -15.76
N PHE A 124 -7.37 2.44 -15.44
CA PHE A 124 -7.04 2.87 -14.08
C PHE A 124 -8.18 3.69 -13.48
N LEU A 125 -8.59 3.38 -12.26
CA LEU A 125 -9.74 4.03 -11.62
C LEU A 125 -9.40 5.28 -10.81
N VAL A 126 -8.12 5.45 -10.44
CA VAL A 126 -7.66 6.63 -9.69
C VAL A 126 -7.47 7.81 -10.66
N SER A 127 -8.15 8.92 -10.39
CA SER A 127 -8.03 10.15 -11.19
C SER A 127 -6.67 10.85 -11.04
N ASP A 128 -6.35 11.78 -11.95
CA ASP A 128 -5.14 12.62 -11.85
C ASP A 128 -5.10 13.51 -10.61
N GLU A 129 -6.26 13.88 -10.06
CA GLU A 129 -6.33 14.63 -8.81
C GLU A 129 -6.00 13.72 -7.62
N GLN A 130 -6.62 12.54 -7.55
CA GLN A 130 -6.41 11.58 -6.48
C GLN A 130 -4.99 11.01 -6.47
N ILE A 131 -4.41 10.72 -7.64
CA ILE A 131 -3.06 10.14 -7.74
C ILE A 131 -2.02 11.06 -7.10
N ASN A 132 -2.16 12.38 -7.30
CA ASN A 132 -1.25 13.40 -6.77
C ASN A 132 -1.59 13.84 -5.34
N ASN A 133 -2.65 13.28 -4.74
CA ASN A 133 -3.10 13.61 -3.39
C ASN A 133 -2.60 12.58 -2.37
N PHE A 134 -1.53 12.92 -1.64
CA PHE A 134 -1.00 12.00 -0.60
C PHE A 134 -2.03 11.67 0.50
N ASN A 135 -2.92 12.58 0.86
CA ASN A 135 -3.94 12.32 1.87
C ASN A 135 -4.94 11.26 1.41
N PHE A 136 -5.29 11.25 0.12
CA PHE A 136 -6.13 10.19 -0.46
C PHE A 136 -5.49 8.81 -0.23
N TRP A 137 -4.20 8.64 -0.55
CA TRP A 137 -3.49 7.39 -0.33
C TRP A 137 -3.34 7.03 1.15
N ASN A 138 -3.02 8.01 1.99
CA ASN A 138 -2.87 7.79 3.43
C ASN A 138 -4.16 7.32 4.09
N GLN A 139 -5.29 7.94 3.77
CA GLN A 139 -6.61 7.54 4.27
C GLN A 139 -7.03 6.20 3.68
N SER A 140 -6.87 6.01 2.38
CA SER A 140 -7.35 4.80 1.70
C SER A 140 -6.59 3.56 2.13
N LEU A 141 -5.28 3.66 2.39
CA LEU A 141 -4.43 2.55 2.80
C LEU A 141 -4.42 2.31 4.31
N GLU A 142 -5.15 3.09 5.11
CA GLU A 142 -5.14 2.96 6.58
C GLU A 142 -5.45 1.52 7.04
N TYR A 143 -6.40 0.87 6.37
CA TYR A 143 -6.88 -0.47 6.71
C TYR A 143 -5.86 -1.59 6.49
N ILE A 144 -4.85 -1.43 5.62
CA ILE A 144 -3.86 -2.50 5.41
C ILE A 144 -2.91 -2.62 6.61
N PHE A 145 -2.77 -1.56 7.42
CA PHE A 145 -1.85 -1.55 8.56
C PHE A 145 -2.31 -2.42 9.73
N ASP A 146 -3.52 -2.96 9.69
CA ASP A 146 -3.99 -3.96 10.63
C ASP A 146 -3.54 -5.39 10.28
N ASP A 147 -3.10 -5.64 9.05
CA ASP A 147 -2.60 -6.93 8.60
C ASP A 147 -1.30 -7.31 9.33
N LEU A 148 -1.18 -8.58 9.69
CA LEU A 148 -0.04 -9.11 10.45
C LEU A 148 1.29 -8.92 9.72
N THR A 149 1.31 -9.12 8.40
CA THR A 149 2.53 -9.00 7.59
C THR A 149 2.98 -7.56 7.52
N ILE A 150 2.04 -6.62 7.43
CA ILE A 150 2.33 -5.20 7.45
C ILE A 150 2.81 -4.75 8.83
N LYS A 151 2.19 -5.23 9.92
CA LYS A 151 2.68 -4.99 11.29
C LYS A 151 4.13 -5.45 11.47
N TRP A 152 4.50 -6.61 10.91
CA TRP A 152 5.90 -7.06 10.94
C TRP A 152 6.85 -6.13 10.20
N LEU A 153 6.44 -5.55 9.05
CA LEU A 153 7.25 -4.56 8.34
C LEU A 153 7.49 -3.28 9.18
N LEU A 154 6.51 -2.90 10.02
CA LEU A 154 6.58 -1.72 10.88
C LEU A 154 7.38 -1.95 12.17
N GLU A 155 7.35 -3.18 12.71
CA GLU A 155 7.85 -3.47 14.05
C GLU A 155 9.13 -4.32 14.07
N LYS A 156 9.49 -4.97 12.95
CA LYS A 156 10.64 -5.90 12.88
C LYS A 156 11.77 -5.33 12.03
N PRO A 157 12.67 -4.49 12.60
CA PRO A 157 13.78 -3.89 11.85
C PRO A 157 14.78 -4.90 11.28
N SER A 158 14.75 -6.16 11.74
CA SER A 158 15.61 -7.24 11.25
C SER A 158 15.11 -7.92 9.97
N LEU A 159 13.87 -7.62 9.51
CA LEU A 159 13.25 -8.33 8.38
C LEU A 159 14.00 -8.12 7.06
N ASN A 160 14.77 -7.03 6.91
CA ASN A 160 15.53 -6.68 5.71
C ASN A 160 14.75 -6.88 4.40
N ALA A 161 13.47 -6.52 4.40
CA ALA A 161 12.57 -6.69 3.26
C ALA A 161 12.91 -5.70 2.13
N SER A 162 12.95 -6.20 0.91
CA SER A 162 13.09 -5.38 -0.30
C SER A 162 11.78 -4.66 -0.63
N LYS A 163 11.81 -3.71 -1.58
CA LYS A 163 10.58 -3.09 -2.11
C LYS A 163 9.60 -4.12 -2.69
N GLU A 164 10.13 -5.18 -3.30
CA GLU A 164 9.32 -6.27 -3.86
C GLU A 164 8.60 -7.05 -2.75
N ASP A 165 9.29 -7.32 -1.63
CA ASP A 165 8.70 -7.99 -0.47
C ASP A 165 7.61 -7.13 0.18
N VAL A 166 7.81 -5.81 0.26
CA VAL A 166 6.79 -4.87 0.71
C VAL A 166 5.56 -4.93 -0.19
N LEU A 167 5.73 -4.90 -1.52
CA LEU A 167 4.62 -4.97 -2.47
C LEU A 167 3.85 -6.30 -2.34
N LYS A 168 4.53 -7.43 -2.18
CA LYS A 168 3.89 -8.74 -1.95
C LYS A 168 3.09 -8.78 -0.64
N ALA A 169 3.65 -8.22 0.44
CA ALA A 169 2.96 -8.10 1.71
C ALA A 169 1.70 -7.23 1.62
N VAL A 170 1.80 -6.09 0.92
CA VAL A 170 0.66 -5.20 0.65
C VAL A 170 -0.39 -5.90 -0.21
N GLU A 171 0.01 -6.58 -1.29
CA GLU A 171 -0.91 -7.33 -2.15
C GLU A 171 -1.69 -8.38 -1.35
N SER A 172 -1.01 -9.12 -0.47
CA SER A 172 -1.65 -10.08 0.44
C SER A 172 -2.68 -9.40 1.36
N ALA A 173 -2.29 -8.29 2.00
CA ALA A 173 -3.18 -7.53 2.89
C ALA A 173 -4.41 -6.96 2.14
N MET A 174 -4.20 -6.42 0.94
CA MET A 174 -5.26 -5.90 0.06
C MET A 174 -6.23 -7.01 -0.34
N ASN A 175 -5.72 -8.16 -0.80
CA ASN A 175 -6.55 -9.30 -1.17
C ASN A 175 -7.38 -9.83 0.00
N ASN A 176 -6.85 -9.84 1.22
CA ASN A 176 -7.61 -10.18 2.41
C ASN A 176 -8.81 -9.23 2.63
N ILE A 177 -8.64 -7.93 2.38
CA ILE A 177 -9.70 -6.93 2.52
C ILE A 177 -10.71 -7.04 1.36
N ILE A 178 -10.24 -7.23 0.13
CA ILE A 178 -11.08 -7.48 -1.05
C ILE A 178 -11.97 -8.71 -0.81
N ASN A 179 -11.38 -9.81 -0.33
CA ASN A 179 -12.11 -11.04 -0.03
C ASN A 179 -13.15 -10.83 1.09
N LYS A 180 -12.83 -10.05 2.13
CA LYS A 180 -13.83 -9.71 3.16
C LYS A 180 -14.98 -8.88 2.59
N SER A 181 -14.68 -7.92 1.71
CA SER A 181 -15.66 -7.05 1.05
C SER A 181 -16.47 -7.76 -0.05
N SER A 182 -16.01 -8.93 -0.53
CA SER A 182 -16.68 -9.76 -1.53
C SER A 182 -17.64 -10.78 -0.93
N ILE A 183 -17.46 -11.18 0.33
CA ILE A 183 -18.30 -12.18 0.98
C ILE A 183 -19.71 -11.63 1.17
N GLU A 184 -20.68 -12.25 0.49
CA GLU A 184 -22.07 -12.21 0.92
C GLU A 184 -22.17 -12.90 2.28
N VAL A 185 -22.63 -12.18 3.31
CA VAL A 185 -22.85 -12.79 4.62
C VAL A 185 -23.93 -13.86 4.46
N LEU A 186 -23.53 -15.13 4.37
CA LEU A 186 -24.42 -16.30 4.31
C LEU A 186 -25.33 -16.44 5.55
N ASN A 187 -25.11 -15.63 6.60
CA ASN A 187 -25.87 -15.70 7.84
C ASN A 187 -26.25 -14.31 8.36
N PRO A 188 -27.47 -13.82 8.09
CA PRO A 188 -27.99 -12.51 8.54
C PRO A 188 -27.96 -12.29 10.06
N TRP A 189 -27.73 -13.33 10.86
CA TRP A 189 -27.70 -13.30 12.32
C TRP A 189 -26.31 -13.15 12.93
N LEU A 190 -25.25 -13.10 12.11
CA LEU A 190 -23.91 -12.82 12.59
C LEU A 190 -23.73 -11.29 12.64
N GLU A 191 -23.90 -10.69 13.83
CA GLU A 191 -23.54 -9.29 14.05
C GLU A 191 -22.06 -9.10 13.71
N SER A 192 -21.82 -8.35 12.63
CA SER A 192 -20.50 -7.98 12.13
C SER A 192 -19.86 -7.00 13.11
N THR A 193 -18.66 -7.34 13.62
CA THR A 193 -17.94 -6.50 14.58
C THR A 193 -16.98 -5.50 13.94
N ASN A 194 -16.99 -5.31 12.60
CA ASN A 194 -16.09 -4.40 11.89
C ASN A 194 -16.79 -3.55 10.81
N ASP A 195 -16.52 -2.24 10.81
CA ASP A 195 -17.09 -1.17 9.96
C ASP A 195 -16.96 -1.42 8.43
N LEU A 196 -15.88 -2.10 7.99
CA LEU A 196 -15.64 -2.44 6.57
C LEU A 196 -16.68 -3.43 6.00
N ASN A 197 -17.33 -4.25 6.84
CA ASN A 197 -18.31 -5.23 6.40
C ASN A 197 -19.71 -4.63 6.21
N ASP A 198 -19.97 -3.44 6.75
CA ASP A 198 -21.33 -2.87 6.75
C ASP A 198 -21.77 -2.44 5.35
N HIS A 199 -20.81 -2.19 4.45
CA HIS A 199 -21.09 -1.61 3.14
C HIS A 199 -20.91 -2.54 1.94
N ARG A 200 -20.15 -3.65 2.08
CA ARG A 200 -19.95 -4.70 1.04
C ARG A 200 -19.63 -4.12 -0.36
N TYR A 201 -18.76 -3.11 -0.43
CA TYR A 201 -18.52 -2.35 -1.65
C TYR A 201 -18.00 -3.19 -2.83
N TYR A 202 -17.15 -4.20 -2.56
CA TYR A 202 -16.64 -5.04 -3.63
C TYR A 202 -17.67 -6.06 -4.13
N SER A 203 -18.54 -6.58 -3.26
CA SER A 203 -19.72 -7.36 -3.69
C SER A 203 -20.64 -6.50 -4.59
N LYS A 204 -20.97 -5.27 -4.18
CA LYS A 204 -21.73 -4.31 -5.02
C LYS A 204 -21.03 -4.00 -6.35
N ARG A 205 -19.69 -3.96 -6.36
CA ARG A 205 -18.90 -3.81 -7.59
C ARG A 205 -19.13 -4.98 -8.54
N LEU A 206 -19.11 -6.20 -8.03
CA LEU A 206 -19.36 -7.40 -8.83
C LEU A 206 -20.79 -7.41 -9.39
N GLU A 207 -21.78 -7.07 -8.56
CA GLU A 207 -23.18 -6.90 -8.99
C GLU A 207 -23.30 -5.84 -10.10
N PHE A 208 -22.67 -4.68 -9.90
CA PHE A 208 -22.65 -3.61 -10.90
C PHE A 208 -22.03 -4.09 -12.22
N LEU A 209 -20.87 -4.74 -12.20
CA LEU A 209 -20.24 -5.26 -13.42
C LEU A 209 -21.10 -6.34 -14.10
N ASN A 210 -21.71 -7.25 -13.32
CA ASN A 210 -22.60 -8.28 -13.85
C ASN A 210 -23.85 -7.69 -14.49
N SER A 211 -24.42 -6.63 -13.92
CA SER A 211 -25.55 -5.91 -14.52
C SER A 211 -25.19 -5.19 -15.83
N HIS A 212 -23.91 -5.15 -16.22
CA HIS A 212 -23.46 -4.61 -17.51
C HIS A 212 -22.73 -5.67 -18.35
N LEU A 213 -22.80 -6.95 -17.96
CA LEU A 213 -22.21 -8.08 -18.67
C LEU A 213 -23.21 -8.62 -19.71
N PHE A 214 -22.73 -8.72 -20.95
CA PHE A 214 -23.46 -9.24 -22.10
C PHE A 214 -22.59 -10.30 -22.81
N TYR A 215 -23.20 -11.03 -23.74
CA TYR A 215 -22.54 -12.09 -24.49
C TYR A 215 -22.84 -11.94 -25.97
N ASP A 216 -21.80 -11.97 -26.79
CA ASP A 216 -21.91 -12.04 -28.25
C ASP A 216 -21.59 -13.48 -28.69
N GLU A 217 -22.33 -13.98 -29.68
CA GLU A 217 -22.05 -15.27 -30.31
C GLU A 217 -20.97 -15.09 -31.38
N GLU A 218 -19.82 -15.73 -31.20
CA GLU A 218 -18.75 -15.79 -32.20
C GLU A 218 -18.61 -17.22 -32.75
N VAL A 219 -18.41 -17.33 -34.07
CA VAL A 219 -18.11 -18.61 -34.73
C VAL A 219 -16.59 -18.78 -34.79
N MET A 220 -16.09 -19.81 -34.12
CA MET A 220 -14.66 -20.13 -34.05
C MET A 220 -14.16 -20.78 -35.35
N ASP A 221 -12.84 -20.84 -35.51
CA ASP A 221 -12.18 -21.37 -36.72
C ASP A 221 -12.54 -22.84 -37.03
N ASP A 222 -12.87 -23.63 -36.01
CA ASP A 222 -13.33 -25.03 -36.09
C ASP A 222 -14.86 -25.18 -36.22
N GLY A 223 -15.58 -24.06 -36.31
CA GLY A 223 -16.99 -24.00 -36.70
C GLY A 223 -18.00 -24.14 -35.56
N HIS A 224 -17.58 -24.28 -34.29
CA HIS A 224 -18.50 -24.14 -33.17
C HIS A 224 -18.73 -22.67 -32.80
N THR A 225 -19.85 -22.42 -32.13
CA THR A 225 -20.19 -21.10 -31.61
C THR A 225 -19.77 -20.99 -30.14
N GLU A 226 -19.11 -19.90 -29.78
CA GLU A 226 -18.80 -19.53 -28.39
C GLU A 226 -19.53 -18.25 -27.99
N LEU A 227 -19.92 -18.17 -26.72
CA LEU A 227 -20.44 -16.94 -26.12
C LEU A 227 -19.28 -16.15 -25.52
N ILE A 228 -18.90 -15.07 -26.17
CA ILE A 228 -17.80 -14.19 -25.74
C ILE A 228 -18.38 -13.10 -24.82
N PRO A 229 -17.96 -13.05 -23.54
CA PRO A 229 -18.44 -12.04 -22.61
C PRO A 229 -17.84 -10.66 -22.93
N TYR A 230 -18.67 -9.62 -22.87
CA TYR A 230 -18.23 -8.22 -22.95
C TYR A 230 -19.02 -7.33 -21.99
N ILE A 231 -18.44 -6.19 -21.61
CA ILE A 231 -19.07 -5.20 -20.75
C ILE A 231 -19.57 -4.03 -21.60
N ASP A 232 -20.84 -3.66 -21.45
CA ASP A 232 -21.44 -2.50 -22.10
C ASP A 232 -22.14 -1.60 -21.07
N PHE A 233 -21.46 -0.53 -20.67
CA PHE A 233 -21.99 0.43 -19.70
C PHE A 233 -23.10 1.36 -20.25
N SER A 234 -23.53 1.19 -21.51
CA SER A 234 -24.69 1.89 -22.08
C SER A 234 -26.01 1.13 -21.90
N LYS A 235 -25.95 -0.14 -21.50
CA LYS A 235 -27.09 -1.02 -21.29
C LYS A 235 -27.03 -1.61 -19.89
N THR A 236 -28.19 -1.91 -19.30
CA THR A 236 -28.25 -2.63 -18.03
C THR A 236 -29.02 -3.92 -18.23
N ASN A 237 -28.39 -5.03 -17.87
CA ASN A 237 -29.00 -6.34 -17.80
C ASN A 237 -29.76 -6.47 -16.46
N HIS A 238 -31.06 -6.70 -16.54
CA HIS A 238 -31.94 -6.85 -15.38
C HIS A 238 -32.19 -8.32 -15.03
N HIS A 239 -31.26 -9.24 -15.32
CA HIS A 239 -31.42 -10.63 -14.90
C HIS A 239 -31.56 -10.72 -13.37
N ASN A 240 -32.81 -10.96 -12.94
CA ASN A 240 -33.23 -11.35 -11.59
C ASN A 240 -32.82 -12.78 -11.29
#